data_AF-D7WDC1-F1
#
_entry.id   AF-D7WDC1-F1
#
_cell.length_a   1.000
_cell.length_b   1.000
_cell.length_c   1.000
_cell.angle_alpha   90.00
_cell.angle_beta   90.00
_cell.angle_gamma   90.00
#
_symmetry.space_group_name_H-M   'P 1'
#
loop_
_entity.id
_entity.type
_entity.pdbx_description
1 polymer ?
#
loop_
_entity_poly.entity_id
_entity_poly.type
_entity_poly.pdbx_seq_one_letter_code
_entity_poly.pdbx_strand_id
1 'polypeptide(L)'
;MSDAKLSWEKSQNHMWVLALMAVPLFLVLGELLDSYIIAFPIAMGFALPFFFLGSTRYARLDATTLSYSNGSEEKTRPVEDIARITQEPMSGSLIFEFTDGTSDYVENGGDEQGVSEFVGKAQQYLGT
;
A
#
# COMPACT_ATOMS: atom_id res chain seq x y z
N MET A 1 -6.13 -29.99 -5.63
CA MET A 1 -6.57 -29.24 -4.43
C MET A 1 -6.23 -27.80 -4.72
N SER A 2 -7.19 -26.87 -4.64
CA SER A 2 -6.93 -25.47 -4.99
C SER A 2 -5.92 -24.90 -3.99
N ASP A 3 -4.74 -24.52 -4.48
CA ASP A 3 -3.77 -23.73 -3.71
C ASP A 3 -4.47 -22.44 -3.26
N ALA A 4 -4.95 -22.45 -2.02
CA ALA A 4 -5.69 -21.32 -1.47
C ALA A 4 -4.68 -20.19 -1.22
N LYS A 5 -4.56 -19.32 -2.22
CA LYS A 5 -3.78 -18.09 -2.17
C LYS A 5 -4.59 -17.03 -1.44
N LEU A 6 -4.16 -16.67 -0.23
CA LEU A 6 -4.74 -15.56 0.51
C LEU A 6 -3.97 -14.29 0.15
N SER A 7 -4.65 -13.26 -0.33
CA SER A 7 -4.01 -12.01 -0.70
C SER A 7 -4.82 -10.81 -0.21
N TRP A 8 -4.12 -9.85 0.39
CA TRP A 8 -4.60 -8.51 0.66
C TRP A 8 -3.66 -7.52 -0.03
N GLU A 9 -4.23 -6.49 -0.67
CA GLU A 9 -3.48 -5.47 -1.40
C GLU A 9 -4.20 -4.13 -1.31
N LYS A 10 -3.46 -3.10 -0.94
CA LYS A 10 -3.91 -1.70 -0.94
C LYS A 10 -2.93 -0.85 -1.73
N SER A 11 -3.37 -0.42 -2.91
CA SER A 11 -2.70 0.63 -3.66
C SER A 11 -3.19 1.99 -3.15
N GLN A 12 -2.27 2.80 -2.67
CA GLN A 12 -2.55 4.18 -2.29
C GLN A 12 -2.04 5.09 -3.40
N ASN A 13 -2.97 5.59 -4.21
CA ASN A 13 -2.64 6.48 -5.30
C ASN A 13 -2.76 7.93 -4.82
N HIS A 14 -1.67 8.68 -4.82
CA HIS A 14 -1.61 10.07 -4.35
C HIS A 14 -2.13 11.07 -5.38
N MET A 15 -3.07 10.66 -6.24
CA MET A 15 -3.61 11.52 -7.31
C MET A 15 -4.24 12.81 -6.78
N TRP A 16 -4.71 12.83 -5.53
CA TRP A 16 -5.22 14.04 -4.90
C TRP A 16 -4.14 15.12 -4.69
N VAL A 17 -2.87 14.73 -4.51
CA VAL A 17 -1.73 15.66 -4.40
C VAL A 17 -1.50 16.36 -5.75
N LEU A 18 -1.74 15.67 -6.86
CA LEU A 18 -1.71 16.27 -8.20
C LEU A 18 -2.73 17.40 -8.30
N ALA A 19 -3.96 17.15 -7.86
CA ALA A 19 -5.04 18.14 -7.94
C ALA A 19 -4.73 19.37 -7.07
N LEU A 20 -4.15 19.18 -5.88
CA LEU A 20 -3.78 20.29 -4.99
C LEU A 20 -2.61 21.13 -5.49
N MET A 21 -1.65 20.55 -6.23
CA MET A 21 -0.47 21.27 -6.72
C MET A 21 -0.67 21.85 -8.12
N ALA A 22 -1.36 21.13 -9.00
CA ALA A 22 -1.54 21.54 -10.40
C ALA A 22 -2.52 22.71 -10.54
N VAL A 23 -3.58 22.77 -9.73
CA VAL A 23 -4.60 23.83 -9.82
C VAL A 23 -4.03 25.21 -9.45
N PRO A 24 -3.32 25.40 -8.31
CA PRO A 24 -2.69 26.69 -8.00
C PRO A 24 -1.61 27.07 -9.01
N LEU A 25 -0.81 26.09 -9.47
CA LEU A 25 0.25 26.34 -10.45
C LEU A 25 -0.33 26.80 -11.80
N PHE A 26 -1.43 26.19 -12.24
CA PHE A 26 -2.18 26.61 -13.42
C PHE A 26 -2.69 28.05 -13.30
N LEU A 27 -3.26 28.42 -12.16
CA LEU A 27 -3.77 29.77 -11.93
C LEU A 27 -2.63 30.81 -11.90
N VAL A 28 -1.55 30.52 -11.16
CA VAL A 28 -0.39 31.42 -11.06
C VAL A 28 0.29 31.60 -12.42
N LEU A 29 0.51 30.53 -13.17
CA LEU A 29 1.11 30.61 -14.51
C LEU A 29 0.16 31.20 -15.54
N GLY A 30 -1.14 30.98 -15.40
CA GLY A 30 -2.17 31.56 -16.26
C GLY A 30 -2.16 33.08 -16.21
N GLU A 31 -2.07 33.64 -14.99
CA GLU A 31 -1.92 35.08 -14.77
C GLU A 31 -0.53 35.60 -15.16
N LEU A 32 0.55 34.87 -14.83
CA LEU A 32 1.92 35.35 -15.10
C LEU A 32 2.28 35.33 -16.59
N LEU A 33 1.68 34.42 -17.36
CA LEU A 33 1.92 34.28 -18.81
C LEU A 33 0.80 34.89 -19.65
N ASP A 34 -0.23 35.45 -19.02
CA ASP A 34 -1.42 36.01 -19.67
C ASP A 34 -2.10 35.02 -20.65
N SER A 35 -1.93 33.71 -20.38
CA SER A 35 -2.34 32.65 -21.28
C SER A 35 -2.56 31.33 -20.55
N TYR A 36 -3.83 31.09 -20.23
CA TYR A 36 -4.28 29.81 -19.66
C TYR A 36 -4.07 28.62 -20.61
N ILE A 37 -4.01 28.85 -21.93
CA ILE A 37 -3.74 27.81 -22.93
C ILE A 37 -2.29 27.29 -22.79
N ILE A 38 -1.33 28.17 -22.49
CA ILE A 38 0.08 27.81 -22.30
C ILE A 38 0.31 27.31 -20.87
N ALA A 39 -0.37 27.87 -19.88
CA ALA A 39 -0.25 27.47 -18.47
C ALA A 39 -0.71 26.03 -18.21
N PHE A 40 -1.74 25.56 -18.92
CA PHE A 40 -2.28 24.21 -18.77
C PHE A 40 -1.25 23.08 -19.01
N PRO A 41 -0.58 22.98 -20.18
CA PRO A 41 0.40 21.92 -20.42
C PRO A 41 1.61 21.99 -19.48
N ILE A 42 2.00 23.18 -19.03
CA ILE A 42 3.09 23.34 -18.05
C ILE A 42 2.63 22.74 -16.71
N ALA A 43 1.46 23.12 -16.21
CA ALA A 43 0.92 22.59 -14.95
C ALA A 43 0.75 21.07 -14.99
N MET A 44 0.28 20.52 -16.12
CA MET A 44 0.20 19.07 -16.35
C MET A 44 1.59 18.41 -16.36
N GLY A 45 2.59 19.04 -16.98
CA GLY A 45 3.97 18.56 -16.98
C GLY A 45 4.57 18.42 -15.59
N PHE A 46 4.28 19.36 -14.69
CA PHE A 46 4.68 19.30 -13.28
C PHE A 46 3.93 18.23 -12.47
N ALA A 47 2.72 17.87 -12.91
CA ALA A 47 1.91 16.86 -12.25
C ALA A 47 2.40 15.43 -12.58
N LEU A 48 2.89 15.17 -13.80
CA LEU A 48 3.27 13.83 -14.26
C LEU A 48 4.19 13.02 -13.31
N PRO A 49 5.24 13.58 -12.68
CA PRO A 49 6.08 12.81 -11.76
C PRO A 49 5.32 12.24 -10.55
N PHE A 50 4.24 12.90 -10.11
CA PHE A 50 3.47 12.47 -8.94
C PHE A 50 2.44 11.38 -9.24
N PHE A 51 2.20 11.05 -10.51
CA PHE A 51 1.43 9.85 -10.88
C PHE A 51 2.13 8.55 -10.45
N PHE A 52 3.45 8.57 -10.35
CA PHE A 52 4.27 7.40 -9.99
C PHE A 52 4.63 7.34 -8.50
N LEU A 53 4.17 8.30 -7.70
CA LEU A 53 4.43 8.35 -6.25
C LEU A 53 3.51 7.42 -5.43
N GLY A 54 2.69 6.58 -6.08
CA GLY A 54 1.85 5.62 -5.41
C GLY A 54 2.66 4.52 -4.73
N SER A 55 2.28 4.16 -3.51
CA SER A 55 2.81 2.98 -2.82
C SER A 55 1.78 1.86 -2.85
N THR A 56 2.23 0.65 -3.16
CA THR A 56 1.40 -0.55 -3.06
C THR A 56 1.82 -1.31 -1.81
N ARG A 57 0.88 -1.47 -0.89
CA ARG A 57 1.03 -2.29 0.31
C ARG A 57 0.32 -3.60 0.08
N TYR A 58 0.94 -4.73 0.40
CA TYR A 58 0.26 -6.02 0.26
C TYR A 58 0.84 -7.06 1.20
N ALA A 59 0.03 -8.09 1.41
CA ALA A 59 0.40 -9.34 2.05
C ALA A 59 -0.22 -10.48 1.27
N ARG A 60 0.58 -11.47 0.89
CA ARG A 60 0.19 -12.66 0.15
C ARG A 60 0.72 -13.88 0.89
N LEU A 61 -0.18 -14.75 1.28
CA LEU A 61 0.11 -16.04 1.90
C LEU A 61 -0.21 -17.13 0.88
N ASP A 62 0.83 -17.77 0.39
CA ASP A 62 0.76 -19.01 -0.39
C ASP A 62 1.05 -20.21 0.53
N ALA A 63 0.95 -21.44 0.04
CA ALA A 63 1.12 -22.64 0.87
C ALA A 63 2.49 -22.78 1.57
N THR A 64 3.52 -22.14 1.03
CA THR A 64 4.90 -22.25 1.53
C THR A 64 5.51 -20.91 1.88
N THR A 65 4.91 -19.79 1.46
CA THR A 65 5.59 -18.50 1.44
C THR A 65 4.64 -17.36 1.76
N LEU A 66 5.12 -16.44 2.61
CA LEU A 66 4.55 -15.13 2.85
C LEU A 66 5.36 -14.09 2.07
N SER A 67 4.70 -13.41 1.15
CA SER A 67 5.21 -12.23 0.43
C SER A 67 4.51 -10.99 0.94
N TYR A 68 5.24 -9.97 1.36
CA TYR A 68 4.64 -8.72 1.84
C TYR A 68 5.47 -7.50 1.47
N SER A 69 4.80 -6.36 1.31
CA SER A 69 5.46 -5.07 1.07
C SER A 69 4.71 -3.95 1.77
N ASN A 70 5.47 -3.00 2.32
CA ASN A 70 4.94 -1.76 2.89
C ASN A 70 5.24 -0.56 1.97
N GLY A 71 5.07 -0.72 0.65
CA GLY A 71 5.21 0.36 -0.32
C GLY A 71 6.63 0.64 -0.82
N SER A 72 7.62 -0.14 -0.38
CA SER A 72 9.01 -0.05 -0.84
C SER A 72 9.43 -1.36 -1.52
N GLU A 73 10.11 -2.23 -0.80
CA GLU A 73 10.60 -3.52 -1.28
C GLU A 73 9.65 -4.66 -0.87
N GLU A 74 9.59 -5.70 -1.71
CA GLU A 74 8.94 -6.96 -1.34
C GLU A 74 9.88 -7.75 -0.44
N LYS A 75 9.38 -8.15 0.72
CA LYS A 75 10.01 -9.14 1.58
C LYS A 75 9.29 -10.46 1.44
N THR A 76 10.07 -11.54 1.46
CA THR A 76 9.56 -12.91 1.40
C THR A 76 10.09 -13.72 2.58
N ARG A 77 9.21 -14.50 3.20
CA ARG A 77 9.54 -15.44 4.28
C ARG A 77 8.81 -16.77 4.10
N PRO A 78 9.42 -17.90 4.48
CA PRO A 78 8.72 -19.17 4.61
C PRO A 78 7.53 -19.08 5.57
N VAL A 79 6.44 -19.79 5.30
CA VAL A 79 5.29 -19.85 6.21
C VAL A 79 5.62 -20.54 7.53
N GLU A 80 6.55 -21.50 7.51
CA GLU A 80 7.07 -22.18 8.70
C GLU A 80 7.76 -21.23 9.71
N ASP A 81 8.25 -20.09 9.24
CA ASP A 81 8.87 -19.08 10.09
C ASP A 81 7.82 -18.20 10.79
N ILE A 82 6.54 -18.30 10.43
CA ILE A 82 5.48 -17.46 11.00
C ILE A 82 5.00 -18.08 12.30
N ALA A 83 5.24 -17.39 13.41
CA ALA A 83 4.67 -17.75 14.70
C ALA A 83 3.22 -17.27 14.83
N ARG A 84 2.94 -16.03 14.37
CA ARG A 84 1.61 -15.44 14.49
C ARG A 84 1.38 -14.32 13.47
N ILE A 85 0.12 -14.17 13.06
CA ILE A 85 -0.35 -13.02 12.27
C ILE A 85 -1.47 -12.33 13.06
N THR A 86 -1.31 -11.02 13.30
CA THR A 86 -2.27 -10.22 14.07
C THR A 86 -2.51 -8.86 13.44
N GLN A 87 -3.56 -8.18 13.91
CA GLN A 87 -3.81 -6.79 13.59
C GLN A 87 -3.47 -5.92 14.80
N GLU A 88 -2.71 -4.85 14.59
CA GLU A 88 -2.40 -3.89 15.63
C GLU A 88 -3.67 -3.10 16.02
N PRO A 89 -4.10 -3.08 17.29
CA PRO A 89 -5.36 -2.47 17.69
C PRO A 89 -5.44 -0.95 17.47
N MET A 90 -4.29 -0.26 17.49
CA MET A 90 -4.25 1.20 17.42
C MET A 90 -4.11 1.72 15.98
N SER A 91 -3.24 1.11 15.17
CA SER A 91 -3.01 1.56 13.80
C SER A 91 -3.82 0.78 12.76
N GLY A 92 -4.38 -0.37 13.14
CA GLY A 92 -5.04 -1.31 12.24
C GLY A 92 -4.08 -2.02 11.29
N SER A 93 -2.77 -1.87 11.47
CA SER A 93 -1.72 -2.49 10.64
C SER A 93 -1.64 -3.99 10.81
N LEU A 94 -1.14 -4.68 9.79
CA LEU A 94 -0.87 -6.10 9.82
C LEU A 94 0.50 -6.34 10.47
N ILE A 95 0.55 -7.18 11.50
CA ILE A 95 1.79 -7.57 12.19
C ILE A 95 2.06 -9.04 11.93
N PHE A 96 3.30 -9.34 11.56
CA PHE A 96 3.85 -10.69 11.45
C PHE A 96 4.85 -10.90 12.58
N GLU A 97 4.60 -11.89 13.43
CA GLU A 97 5.55 -12.37 14.43
C GLU A 97 6.18 -13.66 13.92
N PHE A 98 7.51 -13.71 13.90
CA PHE A 98 8.26 -14.86 13.41
C PHE A 98 8.82 -15.72 14.54
N THR A 99 9.12 -16.98 14.24
CA THR A 99 9.64 -17.97 15.20
C THR A 99 11.05 -17.64 15.69
N ASP A 100 11.81 -16.84 14.93
CA ASP A 100 13.12 -16.29 15.32
C ASP A 100 13.02 -15.13 16.33
N GLY A 101 11.79 -14.73 16.71
CA GLY A 101 11.51 -13.64 17.63
C GLY A 101 11.52 -12.26 16.99
N THR A 102 11.74 -12.16 15.67
CA THR A 102 11.59 -10.91 14.93
C THR A 102 10.13 -10.63 14.62
N SER A 103 9.81 -9.35 14.40
CA SER A 103 8.51 -8.93 13.91
C SER A 103 8.65 -7.93 12.79
N ASP A 104 7.76 -8.02 11.82
CA ASP A 104 7.60 -7.05 10.74
C ASP A 104 6.13 -6.62 10.68
N TYR A 105 5.88 -5.47 10.06
CA TYR A 105 4.53 -4.94 9.91
C TYR A 105 4.30 -4.37 8.51
N VAL A 106 3.02 -4.34 8.12
CA VAL A 106 2.55 -3.68 6.90
C VAL A 106 1.41 -2.75 7.30
N GLU A 107 1.54 -1.48 6.96
CA GLU A 107 0.51 -0.48 7.23
C GLU A 107 -0.77 -0.81 6.45
N ASN A 108 -1.94 -0.59 7.05
CA ASN A 108 -3.21 -0.89 6.41
C ASN A 108 -3.56 0.04 5.23
N GLY A 109 -2.88 1.18 5.08
CA GLY A 109 -3.20 2.19 4.07
C GLY A 109 -4.66 2.69 4.09
N GLY A 110 -5.31 2.66 5.27
CA GLY A 110 -6.72 3.02 5.46
C GLY A 110 -7.72 1.91 5.13
N ASP A 111 -7.27 0.66 4.98
CA ASP A 111 -8.13 -0.52 4.76
C ASP A 111 -8.14 -1.48 5.97
N GLU A 112 -8.63 -0.98 7.11
CA GLU A 112 -8.70 -1.76 8.35
C GLU A 112 -9.54 -3.03 8.23
N GLN A 113 -10.64 -2.95 7.48
CA GLN A 113 -11.55 -4.08 7.28
C GLN A 113 -10.88 -5.17 6.43
N GLY A 114 -10.22 -4.81 5.33
CA GLY A 114 -9.48 -5.77 4.51
C GLY A 114 -8.35 -6.46 5.27
N VAL A 115 -7.63 -5.72 6.13
CA VAL A 115 -6.61 -6.30 7.03
C VAL A 115 -7.24 -7.28 8.02
N SER A 116 -8.35 -6.93 8.66
CA SER A 116 -9.04 -7.81 9.62
C SER A 116 -9.51 -9.11 8.97
N GLU A 117 -10.09 -9.03 7.76
CA GLU A 117 -10.50 -10.21 6.98
C GLU A 117 -9.30 -11.09 6.60
N PHE A 118 -8.18 -10.48 6.22
CA PHE A 118 -6.95 -11.19 5.92
C PHE A 118 -6.42 -11.92 7.16
N VAL A 119 -6.32 -11.25 8.31
CA VAL A 119 -5.87 -11.86 9.57
C VAL A 119 -6.76 -13.04 9.96
N GLY A 120 -8.08 -12.87 9.89
CA GLY A 120 -9.04 -13.94 10.22
C GLY A 120 -8.87 -15.18 9.35
N LYS A 121 -8.69 -15.00 8.03
CA LYS A 121 -8.43 -16.11 7.10
C LYS A 121 -7.04 -16.71 7.28
N ALA A 122 -6.03 -15.88 7.58
CA ALA A 122 -4.66 -16.34 7.79
C ALA A 122 -4.53 -17.19 9.06
N GLN A 123 -5.21 -16.83 10.14
CA GLN A 123 -5.26 -17.62 11.38
C GLN A 123 -5.90 -18.99 11.14
N GLN A 124 -7.04 -19.03 10.43
CA GLN A 124 -7.67 -20.29 10.01
C GLN A 124 -6.74 -21.14 9.14
N TYR A 125 -5.95 -20.50 8.27
CA TYR A 125 -5.02 -21.19 7.38
C TYR A 125 -3.81 -21.80 8.12
N LEU A 126 -3.29 -21.09 9.12
CA LEU A 126 -2.15 -21.54 9.93
C LEU A 126 -2.54 -22.55 11.03
N GLY A 127 -3.83 -22.86 11.17
CA GLY A 127 -4.32 -23.86 12.11
C GLY A 127 -4.33 -23.39 13.58
N THR A 128 -4.40 -22.08 13.81
CA THR A 128 -4.51 -21.45 15.14
C THR A 128 -5.88 -20.86 15.38
#